data_AF-A0A7W8ZPY5-F1
#
_entry.id   AF-A0A7W8ZPY5-F1
#
_cell.length_a   1.000
_cell.length_b   1.000
_cell.length_c   1.000
_cell.angle_alpha   90.00
_cell.angle_beta   90.00
_cell.angle_gamma   90.00
#
_symmetry.space_group_name_H-M   'P 1'
#
loop_
_entity.id
_entity.type
_entity.pdbx_description
1 polymer ?
#
loop_
_entity_poly.entity_id
_entity_poly.type
_entity_poly.pdbx_seq_one_letter_code
_entity_poly.pdbx_strand_id
1 'polypeptide(L)'
;MKRNNLLLLLLLITTVTFIVSCKKDDIDHKNDYDKSHQSWMSFKQSSNNSYSYKTSSGSWTGTSTETVITVKDGKVTNRSYVYKVPDKTPGGTGIVKDEWSEDQSTLNTHTAGAPTLTLDEVYQKAKTEWLLKRKDTEVFFEANNNGMISSCGYRDNNCQDDCFNGINIVSIVKL
;
A
#
# COMPACT_ATOMS: atom_id res chain seq x y z
N MET A 1 22.62 -32.82 -54.91
CA MET A 1 22.00 -33.14 -53.59
C MET A 1 22.77 -32.41 -52.49
N LYS A 2 22.24 -31.30 -51.93
CA LYS A 2 22.72 -30.66 -50.67
C LYS A 2 21.96 -29.35 -50.36
N ARG A 3 20.63 -29.30 -50.60
CA ARG A 3 19.81 -28.08 -50.37
C ARG A 3 18.54 -28.31 -49.55
N ASN A 4 18.44 -29.44 -48.84
CA ASN A 4 17.25 -29.79 -48.06
C ASN A 4 17.48 -29.91 -46.54
N ASN A 5 18.71 -29.73 -46.03
CA ASN A 5 19.00 -29.97 -44.61
C ASN A 5 19.18 -28.69 -43.78
N LEU A 6 19.13 -27.50 -44.39
CA LEU A 6 19.28 -26.23 -43.66
C LEU A 6 17.93 -25.65 -43.18
N LEU A 7 16.83 -26.02 -43.83
CA LEU A 7 15.48 -25.60 -43.42
C LEU A 7 14.93 -26.41 -42.23
N LEU A 8 15.48 -27.61 -41.98
CA LEU A 8 15.09 -28.45 -40.84
C LEU A 8 15.78 -28.05 -39.53
N LEU A 9 16.86 -27.26 -39.56
CA LEU A 9 17.52 -26.77 -38.34
C LEU A 9 17.00 -25.41 -37.84
N LEU A 10 16.27 -24.66 -38.67
CA LEU A 10 15.63 -23.39 -38.29
C LEU A 10 14.21 -23.56 -37.72
N LEU A 11 13.67 -24.77 -37.73
CA LEU A 11 12.32 -25.09 -37.24
C LEU A 11 12.28 -25.63 -35.81
N LEU A 12 13.42 -25.72 -35.12
CA LEU A 12 13.55 -26.28 -33.77
C LEU A 12 13.71 -25.22 -32.66
N ILE A 13 13.66 -23.92 -32.98
CA ILE A 13 13.84 -22.83 -32.00
C ILE A 13 12.50 -22.19 -31.55
N THR A 14 11.35 -22.61 -32.10
CA THR A 14 10.05 -21.94 -31.87
C THR A 14 9.13 -22.57 -30.83
N THR A 15 9.57 -23.56 -30.05
CA THR A 15 8.71 -24.19 -29.03
C THR A 15 9.38 -24.31 -27.66
N VAL A 16 9.86 -23.18 -27.14
CA VAL A 16 9.90 -22.99 -25.67
C VAL A 16 8.84 -21.95 -25.34
N THR A 17 7.58 -22.32 -25.56
CA THR A 17 6.48 -21.66 -24.86
C THR A 17 6.68 -21.98 -23.40
N PHE A 18 7.24 -21.03 -22.66
CA PHE A 18 7.18 -20.97 -21.22
C PHE A 18 5.71 -21.13 -20.81
N ILE A 19 5.31 -22.35 -20.48
CA ILE A 19 4.18 -22.60 -19.59
C ILE A 19 4.61 -22.11 -18.21
N VAL A 20 4.64 -20.78 -18.05
CA VAL A 20 4.44 -20.19 -16.74
C VAL A 20 3.04 -20.63 -16.37
N SER A 21 2.95 -21.69 -15.59
CA SER A 21 1.74 -22.01 -14.84
C SER A 21 1.47 -20.76 -14.02
N CYS A 22 0.60 -19.89 -14.53
CA CYS A 22 -0.03 -18.85 -13.75
C CYS A 22 -0.77 -19.60 -12.65
N LYS A 23 -0.10 -19.82 -11.50
CA LYS A 23 -0.83 -19.99 -10.26
C LYS A 23 -1.80 -18.83 -10.23
N LYS A 24 -3.11 -19.14 -10.19
CA LYS A 24 -4.11 -18.10 -9.98
C LYS A 24 -3.66 -17.38 -8.71
N ASP A 25 -3.26 -16.12 -8.86
CA ASP A 25 -2.97 -15.27 -7.73
C ASP A 25 -4.28 -15.25 -6.90
N ASP A 26 -4.27 -15.88 -5.73
CA ASP A 26 -5.39 -15.92 -4.78
C ASP A 26 -5.54 -14.58 -4.07
N ILE A 27 -5.66 -13.53 -4.87
CA ILE A 27 -5.81 -12.14 -4.46
C ILE A 27 -7.29 -11.77 -4.57
N ASP A 28 -7.85 -11.28 -3.48
CA ASP A 28 -9.15 -10.61 -3.47
C ASP A 28 -9.04 -9.20 -4.06
N HIS A 29 -10.11 -8.69 -4.66
CA HIS A 29 -10.13 -7.39 -5.35
C HIS A 29 -9.06 -7.23 -6.44
N LYS A 30 -8.56 -8.32 -7.03
CA LYS A 30 -7.42 -8.31 -7.97
C LYS A 30 -7.54 -7.26 -9.08
N ASN A 31 -8.71 -7.16 -9.70
CA ASN A 31 -8.91 -6.21 -10.81
C ASN A 31 -8.78 -4.75 -10.36
N ASP A 32 -9.23 -4.42 -9.16
CA ASP A 32 -9.16 -3.05 -8.64
C ASP A 32 -7.77 -2.73 -8.10
N TYR A 33 -7.09 -3.73 -7.51
CA TYR A 33 -5.66 -3.66 -7.22
C TYR A 33 -4.84 -3.36 -8.49
N ASP A 34 -5.05 -4.10 -9.58
CA ASP A 34 -4.29 -3.95 -10.82
C ASP A 34 -4.45 -2.54 -11.42
N LYS A 35 -5.69 -2.01 -11.45
CA LYS A 35 -5.97 -0.62 -11.89
C LYS A 35 -5.30 0.40 -10.98
N SER A 36 -5.36 0.16 -9.67
CA SER A 36 -4.76 1.07 -8.70
C SER A 36 -3.24 1.09 -8.80
N HIS A 37 -2.63 -0.07 -8.99
CA HIS A 37 -1.19 -0.19 -9.20
C HIS A 37 -0.75 0.54 -10.48
N GLN A 38 -1.54 0.51 -11.56
CA GLN A 38 -1.27 1.32 -12.76
C GLN A 38 -1.33 2.83 -12.47
N SER A 39 -2.29 3.27 -11.64
CA SER A 39 -2.41 4.66 -11.20
C SER A 39 -1.19 5.09 -10.37
N TRP A 40 -0.73 4.22 -9.46
CA TRP A 40 0.51 4.42 -8.71
C TRP A 40 1.73 4.52 -9.62
N MET A 41 1.90 3.61 -10.58
CA MET A 41 3.05 3.66 -11.51
C MET A 41 3.09 4.97 -12.31
N SER A 42 1.92 5.46 -12.74
CA SER A 42 1.80 6.73 -13.46
C SER A 42 2.14 7.92 -12.55
N PHE A 43 1.60 7.93 -11.33
CA PHE A 43 1.90 8.96 -10.33
C PHE A 43 3.39 8.97 -9.97
N LYS A 44 3.99 7.80 -9.71
CA LYS A 44 5.41 7.61 -9.41
C LYS A 44 6.30 8.21 -10.49
N GLN A 45 6.01 7.95 -11.76
CA GLN A 45 6.74 8.55 -12.87
C GLN A 45 6.56 10.08 -12.89
N SER A 46 5.31 10.56 -12.76
CA SER A 46 5.01 12.00 -12.81
C SER A 46 5.62 12.80 -11.66
N SER A 47 5.86 12.15 -10.52
CA SER A 47 6.37 12.75 -9.29
C SER A 47 7.88 12.61 -9.12
N ASN A 48 8.58 12.00 -10.08
CA ASN A 48 9.98 11.59 -9.91
C ASN A 48 10.17 10.78 -8.62
N ASN A 49 9.19 9.92 -8.30
CA ASN A 49 9.14 9.12 -7.08
C ASN A 49 9.29 9.93 -5.78
N SER A 50 8.83 11.18 -5.79
CA SER A 50 8.91 12.13 -4.67
C SER A 50 7.52 12.64 -4.29
N TYR A 51 7.05 12.28 -3.10
CA TYR A 51 5.67 12.50 -2.65
C TYR A 51 5.59 12.49 -1.12
N SER A 52 4.47 12.96 -0.59
CA SER A 52 4.08 12.78 0.79
C SER A 52 2.72 12.08 0.83
N TYR A 53 2.52 11.17 1.78
CA TYR A 53 1.22 10.57 2.02
C TYR A 53 0.89 10.53 3.50
N LYS A 54 -0.41 10.67 3.80
CA LYS A 54 -0.94 10.64 5.16
C LYS A 54 -1.72 9.36 5.38
N THR A 55 -1.41 8.63 6.43
CA THR A 55 -2.23 7.54 6.94
C THR A 55 -3.04 7.97 8.15
N SER A 56 -4.16 7.30 8.39
CA SER A 56 -4.91 7.45 9.63
C SER A 56 -5.35 6.11 10.22
N SER A 57 -5.54 6.10 11.54
CA SER A 57 -6.27 5.05 12.23
C SER A 57 -7.24 5.66 13.23
N GLY A 58 -8.32 4.94 13.53
CA GLY A 58 -9.29 5.30 14.54
C GLY A 58 -9.59 4.09 15.42
N SER A 59 -9.92 4.34 16.68
CA SER A 59 -10.38 3.35 17.65
C SER A 59 -11.88 3.52 17.89
N TRP A 60 -12.57 2.45 18.28
CA TRP A 60 -13.96 2.52 18.77
C TRP A 60 -14.14 3.49 19.95
N THR A 61 -13.08 3.74 20.74
CA THR A 61 -13.05 4.72 21.82
C THR A 61 -13.06 6.19 21.34
N GLY A 62 -12.98 6.40 20.02
CA GLY A 62 -12.93 7.71 19.36
C GLY A 62 -11.54 8.33 19.32
N THR A 63 -10.51 7.62 19.78
CA THR A 63 -9.11 8.06 19.60
C THR A 63 -8.68 7.86 18.16
N SER A 64 -7.75 8.69 17.67
CA SER A 64 -7.24 8.58 16.31
C SER A 64 -5.76 8.93 16.23
N THR A 65 -5.10 8.37 15.21
CA THR A 65 -3.74 8.74 14.87
C THR A 65 -3.66 9.17 13.41
N GLU A 66 -2.74 10.08 13.13
CA GLU A 66 -2.31 10.42 11.78
C GLU A 66 -0.81 10.22 11.68
N THR A 67 -0.32 9.68 10.58
CA THR A 67 1.12 9.64 10.27
C THR A 67 1.34 10.16 8.86
N VAL A 68 2.22 11.13 8.68
CA VAL A 68 2.62 11.65 7.37
C VAL A 68 4.00 11.11 7.07
N ILE A 69 4.16 10.48 5.91
CA ILE A 69 5.43 9.93 5.43
C ILE A 69 5.83 10.68 4.17
N THR A 70 7.05 11.19 4.15
CA THR A 70 7.60 11.95 3.01
C THR A 70 8.70 11.15 2.34
N VAL A 71 8.56 10.91 1.05
CA VAL A 71 9.47 10.15 0.20
C VAL A 71 10.11 11.10 -0.81
N LYS A 72 11.43 11.05 -0.93
CA LYS A 72 12.19 11.77 -1.97
C LYS A 72 13.05 10.78 -2.72
N ASP A 73 12.98 10.80 -4.04
CA ASP A 73 13.71 9.90 -4.94
C ASP A 73 13.57 8.41 -4.53
N GLY A 74 12.36 8.03 -4.11
CA GLY A 74 12.05 6.66 -3.66
C GLY A 74 12.56 6.27 -2.28
N LYS A 75 13.07 7.21 -1.48
CA LYS A 75 13.53 6.97 -0.10
C LYS A 75 12.71 7.78 0.89
N VAL A 76 12.29 7.16 1.99
CA VAL A 76 11.64 7.91 3.07
C VAL A 76 12.65 8.86 3.70
N THR A 77 12.26 10.13 3.85
CA THR A 77 13.11 11.21 4.35
C THR A 77 12.56 11.89 5.60
N ASN A 78 11.24 11.88 5.77
CA ASN A 78 10.59 12.41 6.97
C ASN A 78 9.38 11.57 7.34
N ARG A 79 9.08 11.55 8.63
CA ARG A 79 7.86 10.98 9.19
C ARG A 79 7.35 11.91 10.29
N SER A 80 6.05 12.18 10.34
CA SER A 80 5.45 12.92 11.46
C SER A 80 4.18 12.25 11.92
N TYR A 81 3.86 12.43 13.20
CA TYR A 81 2.77 11.72 13.86
C TYR A 81 1.96 12.68 14.72
N VAL A 82 0.65 12.42 14.79
CA VAL A 82 -0.27 13.10 15.70
C VAL A 82 -1.22 12.08 16.30
N TYR A 83 -1.36 12.09 17.62
CA TYR A 83 -2.36 11.35 18.38
C TYR A 83 -3.42 12.29 18.93
N LYS A 84 -4.69 11.96 18.69
CA LYS A 84 -5.85 12.74 19.14
C LYS A 84 -6.79 11.88 19.97
N VAL A 85 -7.35 12.48 21.03
CA VAL A 85 -8.44 11.90 21.82
C VAL A 85 -9.74 12.69 21.58
N PRO A 86 -10.92 12.09 21.81
CA PRO A 86 -12.18 12.82 21.69
C PRO A 86 -12.20 14.09 22.53
N ASP A 87 -12.69 15.17 21.91
CA ASP A 87 -13.08 16.37 22.64
C ASP A 87 -14.47 16.14 23.26
N LYS A 88 -14.69 16.64 24.47
CA LYS A 88 -16.01 16.61 25.12
C LYS A 88 -17.00 17.60 24.50
N THR A 89 -16.50 18.50 23.65
CA THR A 89 -17.31 19.48 22.93
C THR A 89 -17.97 18.85 21.70
N PRO A 90 -19.30 18.97 21.52
CA PRO A 90 -19.96 18.53 20.29
C PRO A 90 -19.35 19.19 19.05
N GLY A 91 -18.85 18.39 18.12
CA GLY A 91 -18.21 18.86 16.88
C GLY A 91 -16.74 19.31 17.03
N GLY A 92 -16.10 19.09 18.18
CA GLY A 92 -14.67 19.38 18.37
C GLY A 92 -13.77 18.49 17.50
N THR A 93 -12.62 19.03 17.07
CA THR A 93 -11.67 18.35 16.16
C THR A 93 -10.74 17.34 16.85
N GLY A 94 -11.07 16.93 18.07
CA GLY A 94 -10.23 16.12 18.95
C GLY A 94 -9.10 16.92 19.62
N ILE A 95 -8.64 16.46 20.77
CA ILE A 95 -7.53 17.07 21.54
C ILE A 95 -6.24 16.33 21.20
N VAL A 96 -5.23 17.05 20.70
CA VAL A 96 -3.88 16.49 20.48
C VAL A 96 -3.25 16.13 21.83
N LYS A 97 -2.82 14.89 21.96
CA LYS A 97 -2.19 14.36 23.20
C LYS A 97 -0.73 14.01 23.03
N ASP A 98 -0.32 13.70 21.81
CA ASP A 98 1.07 13.45 21.46
C ASP A 98 1.29 13.84 20.00
N GLU A 99 2.45 14.41 19.72
CA GLU A 99 2.87 14.79 18.38
C GLU A 99 4.40 14.82 18.30
N TRP A 100 4.94 14.36 17.18
CA TRP A 100 6.38 14.40 16.92
C TRP A 100 6.66 14.35 15.43
N SER A 101 7.91 14.67 15.09
CA SER A 101 8.45 14.56 13.74
C SER A 101 9.83 13.94 13.76
N GLU A 102 10.16 13.27 12.67
CA GLU A 102 11.44 12.66 12.38
C GLU A 102 11.94 13.13 11.02
N ASP A 103 13.24 13.34 10.93
CA ASP A 103 13.94 13.55 9.67
C ASP A 103 14.90 12.38 9.38
N GLN A 104 15.73 12.51 8.35
CA GLN A 104 16.66 11.46 7.95
C GLN A 104 17.63 11.03 9.06
N SER A 105 17.94 11.90 10.02
CA SER A 105 18.86 11.61 11.12
C SER A 105 18.19 10.94 12.31
N THR A 106 16.86 11.12 12.47
CA THR A 106 16.07 10.57 13.58
C THR A 106 14.98 9.61 13.12
N LEU A 107 15.04 9.14 11.87
CA LEU A 107 14.01 8.27 11.29
C LEU A 107 13.91 6.98 12.12
N ASN A 108 12.69 6.59 12.49
CA ASN A 108 12.38 5.41 13.30
C ASN A 108 12.89 5.46 14.75
N THR A 109 13.14 6.63 15.33
CA THR A 109 13.43 6.74 16.77
C THR A 109 12.17 6.60 17.63
N HIS A 110 10.99 6.89 17.07
CA HIS A 110 9.69 6.70 17.71
C HIS A 110 9.02 5.40 17.24
N THR A 111 8.38 4.71 18.18
CA THR A 111 7.69 3.43 17.93
C THR A 111 6.21 3.60 17.57
N ALA A 112 5.61 4.75 17.90
CA ALA A 112 4.21 5.04 17.58
C ALA A 112 4.04 5.39 16.08
N GLY A 113 2.79 5.42 15.63
CA GLY A 113 2.44 5.79 14.25
C GLY A 113 2.64 4.68 13.23
N ALA A 114 2.37 5.01 11.96
CA ALA A 114 2.53 4.07 10.87
C ALA A 114 4.00 3.68 10.65
N PRO A 115 4.27 2.44 10.22
CA PRO A 115 5.60 2.03 9.80
C PRO A 115 6.08 2.86 8.61
N THR A 116 7.39 3.07 8.57
CA THR A 116 8.08 3.85 7.54
C THR A 116 8.15 3.07 6.24
N LEU A 117 7.07 3.12 5.46
CA LEU A 117 6.93 2.46 4.17
C LEU A 117 6.91 3.49 3.03
N THR A 118 7.38 3.07 1.86
CA THR A 118 7.11 3.73 0.58
C THR A 118 5.81 3.19 0.00
N LEU A 119 5.21 3.90 -0.97
CA LEU A 119 4.06 3.36 -1.69
C LEU A 119 4.41 2.08 -2.48
N ASP A 120 5.65 1.91 -2.96
CA ASP A 120 6.08 0.62 -3.54
C ASP A 120 5.93 -0.53 -2.54
N GLU A 121 6.36 -0.33 -1.29
CA GLU A 121 6.24 -1.33 -0.22
C GLU A 121 4.79 -1.53 0.21
N VAL A 122 3.98 -0.47 0.22
CA VAL A 122 2.53 -0.55 0.47
C VAL A 122 1.85 -1.42 -0.60
N TYR A 123 2.10 -1.19 -1.89
CA TYR A 123 1.52 -2.00 -2.96
C TYR A 123 2.05 -3.44 -2.93
N GLN A 124 3.32 -3.64 -2.57
CA GLN A 124 3.86 -4.97 -2.39
C GLN A 124 3.14 -5.73 -1.26
N LYS A 125 2.96 -5.09 -0.09
CA LYS A 125 2.21 -5.65 1.03
C LYS A 125 0.74 -5.91 0.70
N ALA A 126 0.10 -5.02 -0.07
CA ALA A 126 -1.24 -5.23 -0.56
C ALA A 126 -1.33 -6.55 -1.35
N LYS A 127 -0.39 -6.80 -2.28
CA LYS A 127 -0.37 -8.00 -3.10
C LYS A 127 -0.01 -9.28 -2.32
N THR A 128 0.98 -9.21 -1.44
CA THR A 128 1.57 -10.42 -0.83
C THR A 128 1.04 -10.73 0.56
N GLU A 129 0.34 -9.80 1.18
CA GLU A 129 -0.14 -9.95 2.56
C GLU A 129 -1.61 -9.55 2.62
N TRP A 130 -1.98 -8.29 2.39
CA TRP A 130 -3.29 -7.80 2.81
C TRP A 130 -4.45 -8.34 1.97
N LEU A 131 -4.26 -8.51 0.66
CA LEU A 131 -5.32 -8.94 -0.25
C LEU A 131 -5.33 -10.44 -0.51
N LEU A 132 -4.50 -11.24 0.16
CA LEU A 132 -4.58 -12.69 -0.01
C LEU A 132 -5.89 -13.23 0.53
N LYS A 133 -6.55 -14.10 -0.24
CA LYS A 133 -7.74 -14.82 0.19
C LYS A 133 -7.40 -15.72 1.37
N ARG A 134 -8.16 -15.57 2.44
CA ARG A 134 -8.06 -16.39 3.65
C ARG A 134 -9.44 -16.82 4.08
N LYS A 135 -9.50 -17.94 4.80
CA LYS A 135 -10.73 -18.36 5.47
C LYS A 135 -10.97 -17.42 6.65
N ASP A 136 -12.23 -17.14 6.94
CA ASP A 136 -12.67 -16.40 8.14
C ASP A 136 -12.13 -14.96 8.23
N THR A 137 -11.86 -14.33 7.07
CA THR A 137 -11.45 -12.93 6.97
C THR A 137 -12.30 -12.17 5.96
N GLU A 138 -12.58 -10.91 6.26
CA GLU A 138 -13.14 -9.94 5.33
C GLU A 138 -12.00 -9.08 4.76
N VAL A 139 -11.86 -9.02 3.43
CA VAL A 139 -10.80 -8.27 2.74
C VAL A 139 -11.36 -6.96 2.17
N PHE A 140 -10.66 -5.86 2.40
CA PHE A 140 -11.05 -4.51 2.01
C PHE A 140 -10.05 -3.92 1.01
N PHE A 141 -10.59 -3.27 -0.01
CA PHE A 141 -9.80 -2.52 -0.97
C PHE A 141 -10.58 -1.30 -1.48
N GLU A 142 -9.98 -0.12 -1.39
CA GLU A 142 -10.48 1.12 -1.95
C GLU A 142 -9.33 1.94 -2.55
N ALA A 143 -9.65 2.70 -3.60
CA ALA A 143 -8.66 3.43 -4.40
C ALA A 143 -9.05 4.91 -4.62
N ASN A 144 -9.41 5.61 -3.55
CA ASN A 144 -9.96 6.97 -3.60
C ASN A 144 -8.90 8.08 -3.68
N ASN A 145 -7.60 7.75 -3.72
CA ASN A 145 -6.51 8.72 -3.88
C ASN A 145 -6.13 8.89 -5.36
N ASN A 146 -7.03 9.43 -6.19
CA ASN A 146 -6.86 9.53 -7.64
C ASN A 146 -6.55 8.17 -8.30
N GLY A 147 -7.28 7.12 -7.88
CA GLY A 147 -7.04 5.75 -8.32
C GLY A 147 -5.94 5.03 -7.54
N MET A 148 -5.19 5.69 -6.67
CA MET A 148 -4.26 5.02 -5.75
C MET A 148 -4.96 4.57 -4.46
N ILE A 149 -4.37 3.60 -3.75
CA ILE A 149 -4.91 3.00 -2.51
C ILE A 149 -5.34 4.10 -1.52
N SER A 150 -6.58 4.01 -1.03
CA SER A 150 -7.10 4.76 0.13
C SER A 150 -7.39 3.86 1.32
N SER A 151 -7.78 2.60 1.09
CA SER A 151 -7.86 1.58 2.12
C SER A 151 -7.44 0.24 1.54
N CYS A 152 -6.61 -0.52 2.23
CA CYS A 152 -6.22 -1.86 1.83
C CYS A 152 -5.85 -2.68 3.05
N GLY A 153 -6.54 -3.80 3.25
CA GLY A 153 -6.38 -4.58 4.47
C GLY A 153 -7.35 -5.74 4.57
N TYR A 154 -7.33 -6.40 5.71
CA TYR A 154 -8.32 -7.40 6.07
C TYR A 154 -8.66 -7.31 7.55
N ARG A 155 -9.78 -7.94 7.92
CA ARG A 155 -10.22 -8.12 9.30
C ARG A 155 -10.64 -9.57 9.49
N ASP A 156 -10.22 -10.18 10.59
CA ASP A 156 -10.69 -11.51 10.95
C ASP A 156 -12.17 -11.43 11.40
N ASN A 157 -13.01 -12.36 10.97
CA ASN A 157 -14.46 -12.33 11.23
C ASN A 157 -14.81 -12.39 12.72
N ASN A 158 -13.95 -12.98 13.54
CA ASN A 158 -14.12 -13.08 15.00
C ASN A 158 -13.51 -11.91 15.76
N CYS A 159 -13.09 -10.87 15.06
CA CYS A 159 -12.62 -9.67 15.72
C CYS A 159 -13.78 -8.86 16.32
N GLN A 160 -13.59 -8.40 17.55
CA GLN A 160 -14.50 -7.50 18.24
C GLN A 160 -14.17 -6.04 17.93
N ASP A 161 -12.99 -5.56 18.38
CA ASP A 161 -12.61 -4.14 18.30
C ASP A 161 -11.20 -3.95 17.68
N ASP A 162 -11.02 -2.85 16.93
CA ASP A 162 -9.73 -2.26 16.52
C ASP A 162 -8.67 -3.20 15.88
N CYS A 163 -9.09 -4.11 15.01
CA CYS A 163 -8.24 -5.19 14.46
C CYS A 163 -8.04 -5.14 12.94
N PHE A 164 -8.26 -3.99 12.32
CA PHE A 164 -8.00 -3.85 10.90
C PHE A 164 -6.50 -4.03 10.63
N ASN A 165 -6.15 -5.06 9.85
CA ASN A 165 -4.78 -5.35 9.45
C ASN A 165 -4.56 -4.79 8.05
N GLY A 166 -3.95 -3.63 7.95
CA GLY A 166 -3.75 -2.96 6.68
C GLY A 166 -3.36 -1.50 6.82
N ILE A 167 -3.75 -0.71 5.83
CA ILE A 167 -3.46 0.72 5.77
C ILE A 167 -4.69 1.50 5.33
N ASN A 168 -4.92 2.66 5.94
CA ASN A 168 -5.82 3.68 5.43
C ASN A 168 -4.98 4.90 5.08
N ILE A 169 -5.03 5.32 3.82
CA ILE A 169 -4.30 6.47 3.27
C ILE A 169 -5.32 7.57 2.99
N VAL A 170 -5.23 8.65 3.75
CA VAL A 170 -6.11 9.82 3.67
C VAL A 170 -5.78 10.70 2.47
N SER A 171 -4.50 10.85 2.16
CA SER A 171 -4.07 11.67 1.02
C SER A 171 -2.70 11.25 0.50
N ILE A 172 -2.49 11.47 -0.80
CA ILE A 172 -1.19 11.32 -1.49
C ILE A 172 -0.97 12.60 -2.30
N VAL A 173 0.17 13.26 -2.10
CA VAL A 173 0.51 14.54 -2.71
C VAL A 173 1.92 14.48 -3.28
N LYS A 174 2.09 14.93 -4.53
CA LYS A 174 3.39 15.07 -5.17
C LYS A 174 4.19 16.21 -4.51
N LEU A 175 5.50 16.04 -4.33
CA LEU A 175 6.41 17.09 -3.84
C LEU A 175 6.88 18.05 -4.95
#